data_AF-A0A4C2AEA4-F1
#
_entry.id   AF-A0A4C2AEA4-F1
#
_cell.length_a   1.000
_cell.length_b   1.000
_cell.length_c   1.000
_cell.angle_alpha   90.00
_cell.angle_beta   90.00
_cell.angle_gamma   90.00
#
_symmetry.space_group_name_H-M   'P 1'
#
loop_
_entity.id
_entity.type
_entity.pdbx_description
1 polymer ?
#
loop_
_entity_poly.entity_id
_entity_poly.type
_entity_poly.pdbx_seq_one_letter_code
_entity_poly.pdbx_strand_id
1 'polypeptide(L)'
;MKRSFSKELEDKLATEKANYKLQLAKMLATLRGMDAALQARADSERSAHQAQALWAACQALWATVRTGEPGEHWKTKLRPLKNEIKAISKVAEGDELVAVVIQNLPREAEERGVFTEDALRERFLNVERLHVNWL
;
A
#
# COMPACT_ATOMS: atom_id res chain seq x y z
N MET A 1 15.96 71.16 20.09
CA MET A 1 15.75 70.64 18.72
C MET A 1 16.59 69.39 18.41
N LYS A 2 17.92 69.37 18.59
CA LYS A 2 18.74 68.15 18.34
C LYS A 2 18.38 66.93 19.22
N ARG A 3 18.12 67.16 20.51
CA ARG A 3 17.84 66.09 21.49
C ARG A 3 16.49 65.40 21.29
N SER A 4 15.48 66.12 20.78
CA SER A 4 14.18 65.53 20.44
C SER A 4 14.25 64.68 19.18
N PHE A 5 15.02 65.13 18.18
CA PHE A 5 15.21 64.40 16.93
C PHE A 5 15.98 63.09 17.13
N SER A 6 17.04 63.09 17.95
CA SER A 6 17.76 61.85 18.30
C SER A 6 16.88 60.83 19.01
N LYS A 7 16.02 61.31 19.93
CA LYS A 7 15.11 60.44 20.68
C LYS A 7 14.05 59.81 19.75
N GLU A 8 13.49 60.59 18.84
CA GLU A 8 12.53 60.09 17.84
C GLU A 8 13.16 59.07 16.87
N LEU A 9 14.45 59.24 16.54
CA LEU A 9 15.23 58.29 15.75
C LEU A 9 15.45 56.97 16.50
N GLU A 10 15.78 57.03 17.78
CA GLU A 10 15.94 55.86 18.65
C GLU A 10 14.60 55.11 18.81
N ASP A 11 13.50 55.83 19.01
CA ASP A 11 12.16 55.25 19.14
C ASP A 11 11.73 54.54 17.84
N LYS A 12 11.96 55.17 16.68
CA LYS A 12 11.70 54.55 15.37
C LYS A 12 12.57 53.31 15.14
N LEU A 13 13.85 53.39 15.47
CA LEU A 13 14.78 52.25 15.36
C LEU A 13 14.36 51.09 16.28
N ALA A 14 13.93 51.37 17.50
CA ALA A 14 13.45 50.37 18.44
C ALA A 14 12.16 49.69 17.93
N THR A 15 11.26 50.48 17.36
CA THR A 15 9.99 49.99 16.79
C THR A 15 10.24 49.08 15.58
N GLU A 16 11.10 49.48 14.65
CA GLU A 16 11.47 48.65 13.49
C GLU A 16 12.17 47.36 13.90
N LYS A 17 13.08 47.41 14.89
CA LYS A 17 13.71 46.20 15.44
C LYS A 17 12.70 45.25 16.08
N ALA A 18 11.70 45.78 16.78
CA ALA A 18 10.64 44.96 17.36
C ALA A 18 9.76 44.33 16.27
N ASN A 19 9.38 45.10 15.25
CA ASN A 19 8.62 44.61 14.10
C ASN A 19 9.36 43.51 13.35
N TYR A 20 10.65 43.69 13.10
CA TYR A 20 11.48 42.71 12.42
C TYR A 20 11.59 41.40 13.21
N LYS A 21 11.80 41.47 14.53
CA LYS A 21 11.79 40.28 15.40
C LYS A 21 10.44 39.57 15.37
N LEU A 22 9.34 40.30 15.34
CA LEU A 22 8.00 39.72 15.28
C LEU A 22 7.75 39.02 13.93
N GLN A 23 8.20 39.62 12.82
CA GLN A 23 8.14 38.98 11.50
C GLN A 23 8.99 37.71 11.44
N LEU A 24 10.21 37.73 11.99
CA LEU A 24 11.05 36.53 12.07
C LEU A 24 10.41 35.44 12.94
N ALA A 25 9.84 35.80 14.09
CA ALA A 25 9.13 34.85 14.93
C ALA A 25 7.92 34.23 14.22
N LYS A 26 7.17 35.04 13.46
CA LYS A 26 6.06 34.57 12.63
C LYS A 26 6.53 33.59 11.56
N MET A 27 7.58 33.93 10.82
CA MET A 27 8.15 33.05 9.78
C MET A 27 8.66 31.73 10.37
N LEU A 28 9.35 31.79 11.51
CA LEU A 28 9.85 30.60 12.20
C LEU A 28 8.69 29.71 12.67
N ALA A 29 7.63 30.30 13.21
CA ALA A 29 6.44 29.57 13.63
C ALA A 29 5.75 28.90 12.44
N THR A 30 5.62 29.60 11.30
CA THR A 30 5.04 29.01 10.08
C THR A 30 5.88 27.86 9.54
N LEU A 31 7.21 27.99 9.51
CA LEU A 31 8.09 26.92 9.04
C LEU A 31 7.97 25.67 9.92
N ARG A 32 8.01 25.83 11.24
CA ARG A 32 7.82 24.71 12.17
C ARG A 32 6.46 24.04 12.02
N GLY A 33 5.41 24.83 11.80
CA GLY A 33 4.07 24.31 11.53
C GLY A 33 4.01 23.49 10.24
N MET A 34 4.70 23.96 9.19
CA MET A 34 4.81 23.23 7.92
C MET A 34 5.61 21.94 8.08
N ASP A 35 6.76 21.98 8.76
CA ASP A 35 7.59 20.79 9.00
C ASP A 35 6.81 19.71 9.78
N ALA A 36 6.10 20.11 10.84
CA ALA A 36 5.27 19.19 11.61
C ALA A 36 4.13 18.58 10.78
N ALA A 37 3.45 19.40 9.97
CA ALA A 37 2.39 18.92 9.08
C ALA A 37 2.93 17.95 8.01
N LEU A 38 4.12 18.22 7.48
CA LEU A 38 4.76 17.39 6.46
C LEU A 38 5.23 16.05 7.03
N GLN A 39 5.80 16.04 8.24
CA GLN A 39 6.16 14.80 8.95
C GLN A 39 4.93 13.93 9.23
N ALA A 40 3.88 14.51 9.82
CA ALA A 40 2.65 13.77 10.11
C ALA A 40 2.02 13.17 8.84
N ARG A 41 2.08 13.91 7.73
CA ARG A 41 1.59 13.42 6.44
C ARG A 41 2.46 12.30 5.87
N ALA A 42 3.78 12.42 5.95
CA ALA A 42 4.71 11.40 5.47
C ALA A 42 4.50 10.04 6.18
N ASP A 43 4.26 10.06 7.49
CA ASP A 43 3.99 8.85 8.26
C ASP A 43 2.66 8.20 7.87
N SER A 44 1.61 9.02 7.69
CA SER A 44 0.30 8.58 7.22
C SER A 44 0.37 7.96 5.81
N GLU A 45 1.09 8.62 4.89
CA GLU A 45 1.29 8.14 3.53
C GLU A 45 2.06 6.81 3.49
N ARG A 46 3.08 6.64 4.35
CA ARG A 46 3.83 5.37 4.44
C ARG A 46 2.93 4.20 4.83
N SER A 47 2.09 4.37 5.86
CA SER A 47 1.15 3.33 6.28
C SER A 47 0.11 3.02 5.20
N ALA A 48 -0.45 4.07 4.57
CA ALA A 48 -1.40 3.91 3.47
C ALA A 48 -0.78 3.15 2.29
N HIS A 49 0.47 3.48 1.92
CA HIS A 49 1.18 2.80 0.84
C HIS A 49 1.43 1.32 1.15
N GLN A 50 1.81 0.98 2.39
CA GLN A 50 1.98 -0.41 2.81
C GLN A 50 0.66 -1.19 2.71
N ALA A 51 -0.44 -0.64 3.22
CA ALA A 51 -1.75 -1.27 3.14
C ALA A 51 -2.22 -1.46 1.69
N GLN A 52 -2.00 -0.46 0.82
CA GLN A 52 -2.32 -0.56 -0.61
C GLN A 52 -1.48 -1.63 -1.31
N ALA A 53 -0.18 -1.69 -1.04
CA ALA A 53 0.69 -2.71 -1.61
C ALA A 53 0.26 -4.13 -1.18
N LEU A 54 -0.11 -4.30 0.09
CA LEU A 54 -0.59 -5.58 0.60
C LEU A 54 -1.92 -5.97 -0.05
N TRP A 55 -2.86 -5.03 -0.14
CA TRP A 55 -4.14 -5.24 -0.82
C TRP A 55 -3.95 -5.64 -2.29
N ALA A 56 -3.07 -4.96 -3.02
CA ALA A 56 -2.77 -5.29 -4.42
C ALA A 56 -2.18 -6.70 -4.56
N ALA A 57 -1.26 -7.09 -3.66
CA ALA A 57 -0.71 -8.45 -3.64
C ALA A 57 -1.78 -9.51 -3.35
N CYS A 58 -2.69 -9.25 -2.40
CA CYS A 58 -3.82 -10.12 -2.11
C CYS A 58 -4.82 -10.21 -3.28
N GLN A 59 -5.07 -9.11 -3.99
CA GLN A 59 -5.92 -9.12 -5.18
C GLN A 59 -5.30 -9.93 -6.32
N ALA A 60 -3.98 -9.83 -6.52
CA ALA A 60 -3.27 -10.65 -7.50
C ALA A 60 -3.42 -12.14 -7.17
N LEU A 61 -3.22 -12.53 -5.91
CA LEU A 61 -3.45 -13.90 -5.45
C LEU A 61 -4.91 -14.33 -5.72
N TRP A 62 -5.89 -13.52 -5.32
CA TRP A 62 -7.30 -13.86 -5.51
C TRP A 62 -7.69 -14.00 -6.99
N ALA A 63 -7.14 -13.16 -7.87
CA ALA A 63 -7.32 -13.29 -9.31
C ALA A 63 -6.76 -14.62 -9.82
N THR A 64 -5.55 -15.02 -9.41
CA THR A 64 -4.96 -16.31 -9.82
C THR A 64 -5.76 -17.52 -9.34
N VAL A 65 -6.38 -17.44 -8.14
CA VAL A 65 -7.22 -18.52 -7.61
C VAL A 65 -8.56 -18.61 -8.36
N ARG A 66 -9.10 -17.47 -8.81
CA ARG A 66 -10.43 -17.41 -9.43
C ARG A 66 -10.40 -17.71 -10.93
N THR A 67 -9.43 -17.16 -11.65
CA THR A 67 -9.34 -17.27 -13.11
C THR A 67 -8.08 -18.04 -13.48
N GLY A 68 -8.24 -19.19 -14.11
CA GLY A 68 -7.11 -19.92 -14.70
C GLY A 68 -6.61 -19.22 -15.96
N GLU A 69 -5.45 -19.62 -16.47
CA GLU A 69 -4.94 -19.05 -17.72
C GLU A 69 -5.89 -19.38 -18.90
N PRO A 70 -6.33 -18.37 -19.67
CA PRO A 70 -7.22 -18.59 -20.82
C PRO A 70 -6.52 -19.42 -21.90
N GLY A 71 -7.18 -20.46 -22.39
CA GLY A 71 -6.73 -21.24 -23.55
C GLY A 71 -5.96 -22.53 -23.24
N GLU A 72 -5.63 -22.81 -21.98
CA GLU A 72 -5.02 -24.09 -21.60
C GLU A 72 -6.06 -25.14 -21.14
N HIS A 73 -5.72 -26.42 -21.24
CA HIS A 73 -6.59 -27.52 -20.77
C HIS A 73 -6.71 -27.49 -19.23
N TRP A 74 -7.87 -27.86 -18.66
CA TRP A 74 -8.15 -27.80 -17.21
C TRP A 74 -7.11 -28.48 -16.28
N LYS A 75 -6.33 -29.44 -16.80
CA LYS A 75 -5.21 -30.08 -16.08
C LYS A 75 -3.92 -29.24 -16.08
N THR A 76 -3.75 -28.39 -17.08
CA THR A 76 -2.56 -27.55 -17.31
C THR A 76 -2.75 -26.13 -16.77
N LYS A 77 -4.00 -25.66 -16.62
CA LYS A 77 -4.38 -24.37 -15.98
C LYS A 77 -3.95 -24.21 -14.51
N LEU A 78 -3.30 -25.22 -13.91
CA LEU A 78 -2.82 -25.20 -12.54
C LEU A 78 -1.50 -24.43 -12.46
N ARG A 79 -1.56 -23.20 -11.95
CA ARG A 79 -0.37 -22.36 -11.72
C ARG A 79 0.03 -22.38 -10.24
N PRO A 80 1.32 -22.59 -9.92
CA PRO A 80 1.81 -22.49 -8.55
C PRO A 80 1.56 -21.09 -7.94
N LEU A 81 1.01 -21.04 -6.72
CA LEU A 81 0.73 -19.77 -6.01
C LEU A 81 1.98 -19.19 -5.30
N LYS A 82 3.12 -19.87 -5.43
CA LYS A 82 4.37 -19.54 -4.75
C LYS A 82 4.85 -18.11 -5.02
N ASN A 83 4.64 -17.59 -6.22
CA ASN A 83 5.12 -16.25 -6.59
C ASN A 83 4.27 -15.17 -5.90
N GLU A 84 2.96 -15.36 -5.87
CA GLU A 84 1.99 -14.48 -5.25
C GLU A 84 2.14 -14.50 -3.72
N ILE A 85 2.31 -15.67 -3.13
CA ILE A 85 2.59 -15.84 -1.69
C ILE A 85 3.90 -15.15 -1.29
N LYS A 86 4.97 -15.31 -2.10
CA LYS A 86 6.24 -14.59 -1.87
C LYS A 86 6.08 -13.08 -1.97
N ALA A 87 5.26 -12.59 -2.91
CA ALA A 87 5.00 -11.16 -3.06
C ALA A 87 4.30 -10.59 -1.81
N ILE A 88 3.30 -11.29 -1.27
CA ILE A 88 2.62 -10.92 -0.02
C ILE A 88 3.62 -10.94 1.15
N SER A 89 4.43 -12.00 1.27
CA SER A 89 5.45 -12.12 2.32
C SER A 89 6.47 -10.98 2.30
N LYS A 90 6.83 -10.48 1.12
CA LYS A 90 7.80 -9.38 0.96
C LYS A 90 7.19 -8.02 1.34
N VAL A 91 5.91 -7.82 1.03
CA VAL A 91 5.21 -6.56 1.33
C VAL A 91 4.82 -6.48 2.81
N ALA A 92 4.47 -7.62 3.41
CA ALA A 92 4.11 -7.73 4.82
C ALA A 92 5.29 -8.12 5.72
N GLU A 93 6.53 -7.78 5.34
CA GLU A 93 7.72 -8.10 6.13
C GLU A 93 7.62 -7.42 7.52
N GLY A 94 7.56 -8.25 8.58
CA GLY A 94 7.36 -7.79 9.96
C GLY A 94 5.92 -7.89 10.49
N ASP A 95 4.94 -8.27 9.66
CA ASP A 95 3.57 -8.54 10.10
C ASP A 95 3.43 -10.01 10.53
N GLU A 96 3.32 -10.23 11.85
CA GLU A 96 3.18 -11.57 12.45
C GLU A 96 1.91 -12.28 11.99
N LEU A 97 0.81 -11.56 11.81
CA LEU A 97 -0.46 -12.14 11.40
C LEU A 97 -0.37 -12.68 9.97
N VAL A 98 0.21 -11.89 9.06
CA VAL A 98 0.41 -12.33 7.66
C VAL A 98 1.38 -13.51 7.60
N ALA A 99 2.44 -13.50 8.41
CA ALA A 99 3.39 -14.60 8.48
C ALA A 99 2.73 -15.92 8.92
N VAL A 100 1.90 -15.88 9.97
CA VAL A 100 1.16 -17.04 10.46
C VAL A 100 0.18 -17.56 9.39
N VAL A 101 -0.54 -16.68 8.71
CA VAL A 101 -1.46 -17.08 7.64
C VAL A 101 -0.72 -17.77 6.50
N ILE A 102 0.43 -17.23 6.08
CA ILE A 102 1.24 -17.81 5.01
C ILE A 102 1.77 -19.19 5.41
N GLN A 103 2.22 -19.38 6.65
CA GLN A 103 2.72 -20.67 7.15
C GLN A 103 1.64 -21.76 7.22
N ASN A 104 0.38 -21.37 7.40
CA ASN A 104 -0.75 -22.30 7.46
C ASN A 104 -1.32 -22.66 6.08
N LEU A 105 -0.79 -22.10 4.98
CA LEU A 105 -1.23 -22.45 3.64
C LEU A 105 -0.81 -23.90 3.29
N PRO A 106 -1.69 -24.67 2.63
CA PRO A 106 -1.37 -26.02 2.20
C PRO A 106 -0.26 -25.99 1.14
N ARG A 107 0.80 -26.78 1.35
CA ARG A 107 1.93 -26.91 0.40
C ARG A 107 1.49 -27.33 -1.00
N GLU A 108 0.43 -28.14 -1.08
CA GLU A 108 -0.14 -28.56 -2.35
C GLU A 108 -0.65 -27.37 -3.18
N ALA A 109 -1.23 -26.34 -2.55
CA ALA A 109 -1.66 -25.12 -3.24
C ALA A 109 -0.47 -24.23 -3.63
N GLU A 110 0.60 -24.24 -2.84
CA GLU A 110 1.82 -23.49 -3.14
C GLU A 110 2.55 -24.06 -4.36
N GLU A 111 2.72 -25.38 -4.41
CA GLU A 111 3.54 -26.07 -5.43
C GLU A 111 2.75 -26.42 -6.69
N ARG A 112 1.52 -26.93 -6.55
CA ARG A 112 0.68 -27.36 -7.68
C ARG A 112 -0.28 -26.27 -8.13
N GLY A 113 -0.72 -25.39 -7.24
CA GLY A 113 -1.81 -24.46 -7.50
C GLY A 113 -3.20 -25.04 -7.17
N VAL A 114 -4.23 -24.22 -7.38
CA VAL A 114 -5.62 -24.55 -7.04
C VAL A 114 -6.46 -24.65 -8.31
N PHE A 115 -7.40 -25.61 -8.34
CA PHE A 115 -8.37 -25.68 -9.43
C PHE A 115 -9.30 -24.47 -9.36
N THR A 116 -9.22 -23.65 -10.40
CA THR A 116 -10.07 -22.47 -10.54
C THR A 116 -11.51 -22.86 -10.87
N GLU A 117 -12.45 -21.97 -10.60
CA GLU A 117 -13.87 -22.22 -10.85
C GLU A 117 -14.14 -22.59 -12.32
N ASP A 118 -13.45 -21.92 -13.25
CA ASP A 118 -13.52 -22.20 -14.68
C ASP A 118 -13.06 -23.63 -15.02
N ALA A 119 -11.96 -24.08 -14.41
CA ALA A 119 -11.44 -25.43 -14.62
C ALA A 119 -12.41 -26.51 -14.10
N LEU A 120 -13.08 -26.24 -12.98
CA LEU A 120 -14.10 -27.15 -12.42
C LEU A 120 -15.36 -27.19 -13.30
N ARG A 121 -15.81 -26.03 -13.82
CA ARG A 121 -16.95 -25.94 -14.75
C ARG A 121 -16.68 -26.70 -16.05
N GLU A 122 -15.50 -26.52 -16.66
CA GLU A 122 -15.10 -27.27 -17.87
C GLU A 122 -15.06 -28.79 -17.63
N ARG A 123 -14.52 -29.22 -16.48
CA ARG A 123 -14.49 -30.64 -16.12
C ARG A 123 -15.89 -31.21 -15.96
N PHE A 124 -16.79 -30.47 -15.32
CA PHE A 124 -18.18 -30.90 -15.11
C PHE A 124 -18.93 -31.09 -16.45
N LEU A 125 -18.84 -30.12 -17.36
CA LEU A 125 -19.46 -30.21 -18.70
C LEU A 125 -18.93 -31.38 -19.53
N ASN A 126 -17.64 -31.71 -19.40
CA ASN A 126 -17.06 -32.86 -20.08
C ASN A 126 -17.56 -34.21 -19.52
N VAL A 127 -17.83 -34.29 -18.21
CA VAL A 127 -18.41 -35.49 -17.60
C VAL A 127 -19.84 -35.71 -18.06
N GLU A 128 -20.63 -34.64 -18.21
CA GLU A 128 -21.98 -34.69 -18.77
C GLU A 128 -21.99 -35.21 -20.22
N ARG A 129 -21.08 -34.71 -21.08
CA ARG A 129 -20.95 -35.22 -22.46
C ARG A 129 -20.61 -36.71 -22.53
N LEU A 130 -19.71 -37.18 -21.65
CA LEU A 130 -19.37 -38.60 -21.62
C LEU A 130 -20.60 -39.42 -21.20
N HIS A 131 -21.38 -38.95 -20.22
CA HIS A 131 -22.59 -39.65 -19.76
C HIS A 131 -23.68 -39.77 -20.84
N VAL A 132 -23.82 -38.78 -21.72
CA VAL A 132 -24.79 -38.79 -22.83
C VAL A 132 -24.38 -39.72 -23.97
N ASN A 133 -23.08 -39.99 -24.15
CA ASN A 133 -22.58 -40.92 -25.18
C ASN A 133 -22.69 -42.41 -24.81
N TRP A 134 -23.10 -42.73 -23.57
CA TRP A 134 -23.29 -44.10 -23.10
C TRP A 134 -24.77 -44.53 -23.05
N LEU A 135 -25.70 -43.67 -23.50
CA LEU A 135 -27.12 -43.94 -23.72
C LEU A 135 -27.43 -43.94 -25.22
#